data_AF-A0A838VKZ5-F1
#
_entry.id   AF-A0A838VKZ5-F1
#
_cell.length_a   1.000
_cell.length_b   1.000
_cell.length_c   1.000
_cell.angle_alpha   90.00
_cell.angle_beta   90.00
_cell.angle_gamma   90.00
#
_symmetry.space_group_name_H-M   'P 1'
#
loop_
_entity.id
_entity.type
_entity.pdbx_description
1 polymer ?
#
loop_
_entity_poly.entity_id
_entity_poly.type
_entity_poly.pdbx_seq_one_letter_code
_entity_poly.pdbx_strand_id
1 'polypeptide(L)'
;MARIESATANLEKSKRHYNSWVVNETLEDYSLRYAPRSFRRWSEFEVANTALGGISYLADFAIGGSIAISSGFTNSLWAILISAVIIFVTGIPISYYAARYNIDMDLLTRGAGFGYIGSTLTSVIYASFCFIFFALEGAIMAQAIEIYFGLPLVWGYLLCTIAIFPLVVFGMTLLAKLQVWTQPIWLLGMFAPWFAVLIKDPTAWSTWTSFAGKSPSGNGFDIL
;
A
#
# COMPACT_ATOMS: atom_id res chain seq x y z
N MET A 1 -39.24 -38.75 -14.88
CA MET A 1 -38.04 -38.49 -15.70
C MET A 1 -37.88 -37.01 -16.03
N ALA A 2 -38.86 -36.33 -16.64
CA ALA A 2 -38.75 -34.91 -17.03
C ALA A 2 -38.35 -33.90 -15.93
N ARG A 3 -38.77 -34.11 -14.67
CA ARG A 3 -38.36 -33.22 -13.55
C ARG A 3 -36.87 -33.31 -13.22
N ILE A 4 -36.25 -34.49 -13.37
CA ILE A 4 -34.85 -34.71 -13.03
C ILE A 4 -33.95 -34.09 -14.11
N GLU A 5 -34.32 -34.20 -15.39
CA GLU A 5 -33.63 -33.55 -16.51
C GLU A 5 -33.68 -32.02 -16.43
N SER A 6 -34.80 -31.45 -15.97
CA SER A 6 -34.91 -30.00 -15.75
C SER A 6 -34.00 -29.50 -14.62
N ALA A 7 -33.81 -30.32 -13.58
CA ALA A 7 -32.96 -29.97 -12.43
C ALA A 7 -31.47 -30.08 -12.80
N THR A 8 -31.06 -31.09 -13.56
CA THR A 8 -29.69 -31.24 -14.05
C THR A 8 -29.32 -30.15 -15.04
N ALA A 9 -30.22 -29.80 -15.98
CA ALA A 9 -30.00 -28.69 -16.92
C ALA A 9 -29.88 -27.32 -16.21
N ASN A 10 -30.65 -27.10 -15.15
CA ASN A 10 -30.54 -25.88 -14.34
C ASN A 10 -29.24 -25.83 -13.52
N LEU A 11 -28.79 -26.96 -12.97
CA LEU A 11 -27.49 -27.06 -12.28
C LEU A 11 -26.32 -26.82 -13.25
N GLU A 12 -26.38 -27.36 -14.47
CA GLU A 12 -25.37 -27.09 -15.50
C GLU A 12 -25.37 -25.62 -15.91
N LYS A 13 -26.53 -25.00 -16.14
CA LYS A 13 -26.64 -23.56 -16.41
C LYS A 13 -26.08 -22.71 -15.28
N SER A 14 -26.37 -23.07 -14.02
CA SER A 14 -25.84 -22.37 -12.85
C SER A 14 -24.32 -22.48 -12.73
N LYS A 15 -23.75 -23.68 -12.96
CA LYS A 15 -22.29 -23.88 -13.00
C LYS A 15 -21.64 -23.10 -14.14
N ARG A 16 -22.28 -23.02 -15.30
CA ARG A 16 -21.80 -22.28 -16.48
C ARG A 16 -21.84 -20.76 -16.25
N HIS A 17 -22.90 -20.24 -15.62
CA HIS A 17 -22.98 -18.84 -15.21
C HIS A 17 -22.00 -18.50 -14.10
N TYR A 18 -21.82 -19.36 -13.10
CA TYR A 18 -20.78 -19.18 -12.08
C TYR A 18 -19.40 -19.11 -12.73
N ASN A 19 -19.11 -19.99 -13.70
CA ASN A 19 -17.88 -19.92 -14.48
C ASN A 19 -17.77 -18.62 -15.30
N SER A 20 -18.82 -18.03 -15.86
CA SER A 20 -18.67 -16.80 -16.65
C SER A 20 -18.26 -15.58 -15.82
N TRP A 21 -18.62 -15.52 -14.53
CA TRP A 21 -18.09 -14.49 -13.61
C TRP A 21 -16.64 -14.77 -13.20
N VAL A 22 -16.23 -16.04 -13.18
CA VAL A 22 -14.86 -16.50 -12.91
C VAL A 22 -13.96 -16.43 -14.17
N VAL A 23 -14.53 -16.41 -15.36
CA VAL A 23 -13.81 -16.45 -16.66
C VAL A 23 -13.44 -15.06 -17.19
N ASN A 24 -13.91 -13.98 -16.57
CA ASN A 24 -13.30 -12.68 -16.82
C ASN A 24 -11.90 -12.66 -16.19
N GLU A 25 -10.89 -13.10 -16.94
CA GLU A 25 -9.46 -12.95 -16.62
C GLU A 25 -9.09 -11.51 -16.23
N THR A 26 -9.89 -10.52 -16.60
CA THR A 26 -9.73 -9.12 -16.24
C THR A 26 -10.15 -8.78 -14.79
N LEU A 27 -10.89 -9.65 -14.11
CA LEU A 27 -11.32 -9.50 -12.71
C LEU A 27 -10.53 -10.41 -11.74
N GLU A 28 -9.79 -11.40 -12.24
CA GLU A 28 -9.05 -12.35 -11.41
C GLU A 28 -7.55 -12.00 -11.35
N ASP A 29 -7.09 -11.40 -10.24
CA ASP A 29 -5.69 -11.04 -10.01
C ASP A 29 -4.84 -12.17 -9.37
N TYR A 30 -5.30 -13.43 -9.43
CA TYR A 30 -4.60 -14.62 -8.91
C TYR A 30 -4.09 -14.53 -7.46
N SER A 31 -4.71 -13.72 -6.59
CA SER A 31 -4.24 -13.46 -5.22
C SER A 31 -4.18 -14.68 -4.31
N LEU A 32 -4.97 -15.74 -4.58
CA LEU A 32 -5.06 -16.94 -3.73
C LEU A 32 -4.50 -18.21 -4.39
N ARG A 33 -3.88 -18.10 -5.57
CA ARG A 33 -3.45 -19.25 -6.38
C ARG A 33 -2.16 -18.94 -7.13
N TYR A 34 -1.59 -19.96 -7.75
CA TYR A 34 -0.46 -19.77 -8.65
C TYR A 34 -0.85 -18.91 -9.84
N ALA A 35 -0.06 -17.87 -10.11
CA ALA A 35 -0.23 -17.04 -11.30
C ALA A 35 0.35 -17.77 -12.52
N PRO A 36 -0.45 -18.07 -13.57
CA PRO A 36 0.06 -18.71 -14.77
C PRO A 36 1.00 -17.76 -15.52
N ARG A 37 2.00 -18.32 -16.22
CA ARG A 37 3.00 -17.52 -16.96
C ARG A 37 2.37 -16.60 -18.01
N SER A 38 1.24 -16.97 -18.58
CA SER A 38 0.46 -16.16 -19.54
C SER A 38 -0.16 -14.89 -18.93
N PHE A 39 -0.21 -14.78 -17.59
CA PHE A 39 -0.74 -13.63 -16.87
C PHE A 39 0.32 -12.57 -16.52
N ARG A 40 1.60 -12.82 -16.83
CA ARG A 40 2.67 -11.81 -16.74
C ARG A 40 2.58 -10.82 -17.90
N ARG A 41 1.63 -9.91 -17.81
CA ARG A 41 1.34 -8.92 -18.85
C ARG A 41 2.01 -7.56 -18.61
N TRP A 42 2.43 -7.29 -17.37
CA TRP A 42 3.07 -6.03 -16.97
C TRP A 42 4.59 -6.12 -17.04
N SER A 43 5.22 -5.04 -17.51
CA SER A 43 6.66 -4.85 -17.49
C SER A 43 7.21 -4.68 -16.07
N GLU A 44 8.50 -4.94 -15.86
CA GLU A 44 9.15 -4.75 -14.56
C GLU A 44 9.03 -3.30 -14.07
N PHE A 45 9.04 -2.34 -15.00
CA PHE A 45 8.87 -0.92 -14.68
C PHE A 45 7.47 -0.59 -14.19
N GLU A 46 6.42 -1.12 -14.84
CA GLU A 46 5.03 -0.91 -14.40
C GLU A 46 4.78 -1.52 -13.01
N VAL A 47 5.36 -2.70 -12.75
CA VAL A 47 5.28 -3.35 -11.43
C VAL A 47 6.01 -2.53 -10.37
N ALA A 48 7.23 -2.06 -10.66
CA ALA A 48 7.99 -1.21 -9.75
C ALA A 48 7.26 0.12 -9.49
N ASN A 49 6.67 0.72 -10.52
CA ASN A 49 5.94 1.98 -10.37
C ASN A 49 4.65 1.79 -9.56
N THR A 50 3.97 0.65 -9.71
CA THR A 50 2.80 0.31 -8.90
C THR A 50 3.18 0.08 -7.44
N ALA A 51 4.32 -0.57 -7.20
CA ALA A 51 4.87 -0.75 -5.86
C ALA A 51 5.23 0.59 -5.20
N LEU A 52 5.77 1.56 -5.96
CA LEU A 52 5.98 2.92 -5.45
C LEU A 52 4.68 3.54 -4.94
N GLY A 53 3.58 3.41 -5.69
CA GLY A 53 2.28 3.91 -5.23
C GLY A 53 1.82 3.27 -3.90
N GLY A 54 2.12 2.00 -3.68
CA GLY A 54 1.80 1.29 -2.44
C GLY A 54 2.57 1.78 -1.20
N ILE A 55 3.72 2.43 -1.39
CA ILE A 55 4.54 3.01 -0.30
C ILE A 55 4.42 4.55 -0.24
N SER A 56 3.52 5.15 -1.03
CA SER A 56 3.39 6.61 -1.18
C SER A 56 2.28 7.21 -0.30
N TYR A 57 2.00 6.64 0.87
CA TYR A 57 0.89 7.04 1.71
C TYR A 57 1.26 8.20 2.67
N LEU A 58 0.31 9.09 2.97
CA LEU A 58 0.58 10.35 3.67
C LEU A 58 0.93 10.16 5.16
N ALA A 59 0.47 9.06 5.77
CA ALA A 59 0.76 8.73 7.16
C ALA A 59 2.27 8.71 7.46
N ASP A 60 3.09 8.20 6.53
CA ASP A 60 4.54 8.08 6.72
C ASP A 60 5.21 9.44 6.94
N PHE A 61 4.71 10.50 6.30
CA PHE A 61 5.24 11.85 6.51
C PHE A 61 4.98 12.34 7.93
N ALA A 62 3.77 12.08 8.46
CA ALA A 62 3.42 12.44 9.82
C ALA A 62 4.21 11.62 10.85
N ILE A 63 4.36 10.31 10.60
CA ILE A 63 5.14 9.41 11.46
C ILE A 63 6.62 9.80 11.45
N GLY A 64 7.22 9.98 10.27
CA GLY A 64 8.61 10.41 10.13
C GLY A 64 8.88 11.77 10.76
N GLY A 65 7.98 12.73 10.56
CA GLY A 65 8.05 14.05 11.22
C GLY A 65 7.95 13.96 12.74
N SER A 66 7.07 13.09 13.25
CA SER A 66 6.95 12.85 14.69
C SER A 66 8.24 12.28 15.29
N ILE A 67 8.88 11.34 14.59
CA ILE A 67 10.17 10.76 15.02
C ILE A 67 11.26 11.84 15.06
N ALA A 68 11.30 12.72 14.06
CA ALA A 68 12.23 13.87 14.05
C ALA A 68 11.98 14.84 15.21
N ILE A 69 10.72 15.12 15.54
CA ILE A 69 10.35 15.98 16.68
C ILE A 69 10.72 15.33 18.02
N SER A 70 10.53 14.03 18.17
CA SER A 70 10.82 13.34 19.43
C SER A 70 12.33 13.14 19.65
N SER A 71 13.06 12.76 18.61
CA SER A 71 14.40 12.19 18.73
C SER A 71 15.50 13.06 18.11
N GLY A 72 15.15 14.13 17.39
CA GLY A 72 16.11 15.00 16.70
C GLY A 72 16.61 14.40 15.38
N PHE A 73 17.17 15.25 14.52
CA PHE A 73 17.56 14.91 13.14
C PHE A 73 18.50 13.70 13.07
N THR A 74 19.59 13.73 13.83
CA THR A 74 20.65 12.71 13.77
C THR A 74 20.12 11.31 14.10
N ASN A 75 19.40 11.16 15.20
CA ASN A 75 18.86 9.86 15.61
C ASN A 75 17.76 9.38 14.68
N SER A 76 16.86 10.27 14.26
CA SER A 76 15.79 9.91 13.32
C SER A 76 16.35 9.47 11.97
N LEU A 77 17.36 10.16 11.44
CA LEU A 77 18.01 9.79 10.19
C LEU A 77 18.58 8.37 10.26
N TRP A 78 19.38 8.07 11.28
CA TRP A 78 19.99 6.76 11.44
C TRP A 78 18.96 5.66 11.72
N ALA A 79 17.97 5.91 12.57
CA ALA A 79 16.90 4.96 12.85
C ALA A 79 16.12 4.60 11.57
N ILE A 80 15.78 5.60 10.76
CA ILE A 80 15.08 5.39 9.48
C ILE A 80 15.97 4.64 8.49
N LEU A 81 17.25 5.04 8.34
CA LEU A 81 18.18 4.38 7.40
C LEU A 81 18.42 2.91 7.77
N ILE A 82 18.67 2.61 9.05
CA ILE A 82 18.87 1.25 9.53
C ILE A 82 17.60 0.41 9.30
N SER A 83 16.44 0.95 9.64
CA SER A 83 15.16 0.28 9.40
C SER A 83 14.93 0.01 7.91
N ALA A 84 15.23 0.98 7.05
CA ALA A 84 15.13 0.83 5.60
C ALA A 84 16.06 -0.27 5.07
N VAL A 85 17.31 -0.35 5.55
CA VAL A 85 18.25 -1.41 5.19
C VAL A 85 17.74 -2.78 5.64
N ILE A 86 17.22 -2.91 6.85
CA ILE A 86 16.66 -4.17 7.37
C ILE A 86 15.47 -4.61 6.51
N ILE A 87 14.54 -3.71 6.23
CA ILE A 87 13.36 -4.00 5.38
C ILE A 87 13.81 -4.40 3.97
N PHE A 88 14.76 -3.68 3.38
CA PHE A 88 15.24 -3.98 2.04
C PHE A 88 15.93 -5.35 1.96
N VAL A 89 16.86 -5.64 2.89
CA VAL A 89 17.58 -6.92 2.93
C VAL A 89 16.64 -8.10 3.17
N THR A 90 15.64 -7.94 4.04
CA THR A 90 14.64 -8.98 4.31
C THR A 90 13.62 -9.13 3.18
N GLY A 91 13.31 -8.06 2.44
CA GLY A 91 12.38 -8.07 1.31
C GLY A 91 12.93 -8.72 0.04
N ILE A 92 14.25 -8.70 -0.18
CA ILE A 92 14.91 -9.34 -1.33
C ILE A 92 14.58 -10.83 -1.46
N PRO A 93 14.84 -11.69 -0.45
CA PRO A 93 14.55 -13.12 -0.59
C PRO A 93 13.06 -13.37 -0.80
N ILE A 94 12.19 -12.68 -0.06
CA ILE A 94 10.73 -12.83 -0.16
C ILE A 94 10.26 -12.53 -1.59
N SER A 95 10.65 -11.38 -2.13
CA SER A 95 10.29 -10.95 -3.49
C SER A 95 10.87 -11.89 -4.55
N TYR A 96 12.12 -12.35 -4.37
CA TYR A 96 12.75 -13.30 -5.29
C TYR A 96 12.00 -14.62 -5.36
N TYR A 97 11.67 -15.22 -4.21
CA TYR A 97 10.93 -16.48 -4.15
C TYR A 97 9.50 -16.33 -4.68
N ALA A 98 8.79 -15.25 -4.34
CA ALA A 98 7.47 -14.96 -4.89
C ALA A 98 7.50 -14.88 -6.44
N ALA A 99 8.46 -14.12 -6.99
CA ALA A 99 8.59 -13.93 -8.44
C ALA A 99 9.12 -15.17 -9.19
N ARG A 100 9.99 -15.97 -8.56
CA ARG A 100 10.57 -17.19 -9.16
C ARG A 100 9.54 -18.31 -9.24
N TYR A 101 8.74 -18.48 -8.19
CA TYR A 101 7.78 -19.58 -8.06
C TYR A 101 6.35 -19.20 -8.47
N ASN A 102 6.10 -17.93 -8.80
CA ASN A 102 4.78 -17.41 -9.18
C ASN A 102 3.73 -17.67 -8.10
N ILE A 103 4.12 -17.38 -6.86
CA ILE A 103 3.31 -17.58 -5.65
C ILE A 103 3.13 -16.26 -4.92
N ASP A 104 1.97 -16.12 -4.30
CA ASP A 104 1.70 -15.03 -3.37
C ASP A 104 2.27 -15.32 -1.97
N MET A 105 2.33 -14.27 -1.13
CA MET A 105 2.85 -14.32 0.23
C MET A 105 2.16 -15.40 1.09
N ASP A 106 0.86 -15.62 0.95
CA ASP A 106 0.13 -16.66 1.69
C ASP A 106 0.57 -18.09 1.32
N LEU A 107 0.92 -18.32 0.05
CA LEU A 107 1.45 -19.59 -0.42
C LEU A 107 2.91 -19.76 0.02
N LEU A 108 3.67 -18.67 0.05
CA LEU A 108 5.05 -18.67 0.53
C LEU A 108 5.12 -19.02 2.02
N THR A 109 4.28 -18.44 2.87
CA THR A 109 4.25 -18.76 4.31
C THR A 109 3.81 -20.20 4.55
N ARG A 110 2.83 -20.68 3.78
CA ARG A 110 2.41 -22.09 3.82
C ARG A 110 3.57 -23.03 3.48
N GLY A 111 4.33 -22.73 2.42
CA GLY A 111 5.50 -23.49 1.98
C GLY A 111 6.70 -23.38 2.94
N ALA A 112 6.79 -22.30 3.71
CA ALA A 112 7.84 -22.06 4.70
C ALA A 112 7.63 -22.80 6.04
N GLY A 113 6.61 -23.64 6.16
CA GLY A 113 6.37 -24.49 7.33
C GLY A 113 5.25 -24.02 8.26
N PHE A 114 4.60 -22.89 7.97
CA PHE A 114 3.45 -22.40 8.76
C PHE A 114 2.16 -23.20 8.50
N GLY A 115 2.12 -23.99 7.41
CA GLY A 115 0.95 -24.79 7.04
C GLY A 115 -0.28 -23.92 6.74
N TYR A 116 -1.47 -24.54 6.70
CA TYR A 116 -2.71 -23.82 6.39
C TYR A 116 -3.08 -22.80 7.48
N ILE A 117 -3.06 -23.21 8.76
CA ILE A 117 -3.48 -22.35 9.88
C ILE A 117 -2.54 -21.15 10.03
N GLY A 118 -1.22 -21.38 9.96
CA GLY A 118 -0.27 -20.28 10.06
C GLY A 118 -0.33 -19.35 8.85
N SER A 119 -0.57 -19.89 7.64
CA SER A 119 -0.81 -19.03 6.46
C SER A 119 -2.04 -18.13 6.63
N THR A 120 -3.14 -18.65 7.19
CA THR A 120 -4.34 -17.84 7.47
C THR A 120 -4.07 -16.76 8.51
N LEU A 121 -3.30 -17.07 9.57
CA LEU A 121 -2.91 -16.06 10.56
C LEU A 121 -2.10 -14.93 9.92
N THR A 122 -1.15 -15.26 9.04
CA THR A 122 -0.37 -14.23 8.32
C THR A 122 -1.26 -13.37 7.42
N SER A 123 -2.24 -13.96 6.73
CA SER A 123 -3.20 -13.20 5.92
C SER A 123 -4.06 -12.27 6.78
N VAL A 124 -4.49 -12.70 7.98
CA VAL A 124 -5.26 -11.87 8.91
C VAL A 124 -4.44 -10.68 9.39
N ILE A 125 -3.17 -10.89 9.73
CA ILE A 125 -2.25 -9.80 10.11
C ILE A 125 -2.12 -8.80 8.96
N TYR A 126 -1.90 -9.30 7.74
CA TYR A 126 -1.78 -8.47 6.54
C TYR A 126 -3.06 -7.67 6.26
N ALA A 127 -4.23 -8.33 6.27
CA ALA A 127 -5.52 -7.68 6.07
C ALA A 127 -5.80 -6.61 7.14
N SER A 128 -5.44 -6.89 8.39
CA SER A 128 -5.59 -5.92 9.49
C SER A 128 -4.74 -4.67 9.26
N PHE A 129 -3.50 -4.85 8.81
CA PHE A 129 -2.62 -3.74 8.43
C PHE A 129 -3.24 -2.90 7.30
N CYS A 130 -3.75 -3.54 6.24
CA CYS A 130 -4.44 -2.84 5.16
C CYS A 130 -5.65 -2.03 5.65
N PHE A 131 -6.44 -2.55 6.59
CA PHE A 131 -7.56 -1.79 7.17
C PHE A 131 -7.09 -0.57 7.99
N ILE A 132 -5.98 -0.69 8.73
CA ILE A 132 -5.40 0.43 9.47
C ILE A 132 -4.99 1.54 8.50
N PHE A 133 -4.26 1.22 7.43
CA PHE A 133 -3.86 2.24 6.45
C PHE A 133 -5.02 2.82 5.67
N PHE A 134 -5.99 1.99 5.29
CA PHE A 134 -7.21 2.47 4.65
C PHE A 134 -7.94 3.48 5.55
N ALA A 135 -8.08 3.18 6.84
CA ALA A 135 -8.73 4.09 7.79
C ALA A 135 -7.91 5.37 8.01
N LEU A 136 -6.59 5.25 8.15
CA LEU A 136 -5.69 6.37 8.41
C LEU A 136 -5.63 7.33 7.21
N GLU A 137 -5.41 6.81 6.00
CA GLU A 137 -5.38 7.61 4.77
C GLU A 137 -6.76 8.22 4.48
N GLY A 138 -7.83 7.46 4.69
CA GLY A 138 -9.20 7.97 4.61
C GLY A 138 -9.46 9.13 5.58
N ALA A 139 -8.89 9.05 6.79
CA ALA A 139 -8.99 10.10 7.79
C ALA A 139 -8.21 11.36 7.42
N ILE A 140 -6.98 11.21 6.91
CA ILE A 140 -6.17 12.34 6.40
C ILE A 140 -6.91 13.03 5.25
N MET A 141 -7.41 12.25 4.29
CA MET A 141 -8.14 12.79 3.14
C MET A 141 -9.42 13.52 3.56
N ALA A 142 -10.20 12.96 4.49
CA ALA A 142 -11.40 13.61 5.00
C ALA A 142 -11.11 14.92 5.73
N GLN A 143 -10.01 14.98 6.51
CA GLN A 143 -9.56 16.23 7.14
C GLN A 143 -9.17 17.28 6.09
N ALA A 144 -8.49 16.88 5.01
CA ALA A 144 -8.17 17.80 3.92
C ALA A 144 -9.44 18.34 3.22
N ILE A 145 -10.44 17.48 3.01
CA ILE A 145 -11.74 17.88 2.44
C ILE A 145 -12.49 18.82 3.37
N GLU A 146 -12.49 18.56 4.69
CA GLU A 146 -13.10 19.44 5.69
C GLU A 146 -12.46 20.82 5.65
N ILE A 147 -11.13 20.91 5.64
CA ILE A 147 -10.41 22.19 5.62
C ILE A 147 -10.68 22.98 4.34
N TYR A 148 -10.75 22.33 3.18
CA TYR A 148 -10.87 23.03 1.90
C TYR A 148 -12.32 23.32 1.49
N PHE A 149 -13.24 22.39 1.74
CA PHE A 149 -14.63 22.48 1.30
C PHE A 149 -15.63 22.69 2.45
N GLY A 150 -15.18 22.63 3.71
CA GLY A 150 -16.06 22.76 4.88
C GLY A 150 -17.00 21.56 5.10
N LEU A 151 -16.75 20.43 4.44
CA LEU A 151 -17.58 19.23 4.59
C LEU A 151 -17.31 18.57 5.95
N PRO A 152 -18.32 18.28 6.78
CA PRO A 152 -18.12 17.62 8.06
C PRO A 152 -17.43 16.24 7.90
N LEU A 153 -16.54 15.90 8.84
CA LEU A 153 -15.73 14.68 8.79
C LEU A 153 -16.52 13.40 8.52
N VAL A 154 -17.72 13.25 9.11
CA VAL A 154 -18.56 12.06 8.93
C VAL A 154 -18.88 11.81 7.45
N TRP A 155 -19.19 12.88 6.71
CA TRP A 155 -19.46 12.80 5.28
C TRP A 155 -18.17 12.68 4.46
N GLY A 156 -17.08 13.29 4.92
CA GLY A 156 -15.75 13.10 4.35
C GLY A 156 -15.31 11.64 4.37
N TYR A 157 -15.45 10.95 5.51
CA TYR A 157 -15.10 9.53 5.65
C TYR A 157 -15.91 8.63 4.70
N LEU A 158 -17.22 8.87 4.60
CA LEU A 158 -18.09 8.14 3.69
C LEU A 158 -17.67 8.37 2.22
N LEU A 159 -17.42 9.63 1.85
CA LEU A 159 -17.03 10.00 0.49
C LEU A 159 -15.70 9.33 0.09
N CYS A 160 -14.67 9.41 0.94
CA CYS A 160 -13.38 8.78 0.70
C CYS A 160 -13.51 7.26 0.51
N THR A 161 -14.32 6.61 1.35
CA THR A 161 -14.59 5.17 1.27
C THR A 161 -15.28 4.81 -0.05
N ILE A 162 -16.31 5.56 -0.43
CA ILE A 162 -17.06 5.31 -1.67
C ILE A 162 -16.17 5.51 -2.90
N ALA A 163 -15.31 6.53 -2.89
CA ALA A 163 -14.41 6.84 -3.99
C ALA A 163 -13.38 5.72 -4.27
N ILE A 164 -13.00 4.95 -3.26
CA ILE A 164 -12.02 3.87 -3.38
C ILE A 164 -12.63 2.57 -3.91
N PHE A 165 -13.94 2.33 -3.74
CA PHE A 165 -14.56 1.06 -4.18
C PHE A 165 -14.31 0.69 -5.65
N PRO A 166 -14.46 1.60 -6.64
CA PRO A 166 -14.17 1.27 -8.04
C PRO A 166 -12.73 0.80 -8.24
N LEU A 167 -11.77 1.40 -7.53
CA LEU A 167 -10.36 1.03 -7.62
C LEU A 167 -10.11 -0.41 -7.15
N VAL A 168 -10.77 -0.80 -6.05
CA VAL A 168 -10.66 -2.16 -5.53
C VAL A 168 -11.36 -3.17 -6.45
N VAL A 169 -12.49 -2.80 -7.05
CA VAL A 169 -13.28 -3.70 -7.94
C VAL A 169 -12.57 -3.95 -9.27
N PHE A 170 -11.93 -2.93 -9.85
CA PHE A 170 -11.24 -3.05 -11.15
C PHE A 170 -9.75 -3.43 -11.03
N GLY A 171 -9.26 -3.64 -9.81
CA GLY A 171 -7.95 -4.22 -9.51
C GLY A 171 -6.76 -3.45 -10.09
N MET A 172 -5.69 -4.19 -10.38
CA MET A 172 -4.40 -3.63 -10.82
C MET A 172 -4.47 -2.80 -12.10
N THR A 173 -5.39 -3.13 -13.01
CA THR A 173 -5.49 -2.45 -14.32
C THR A 173 -5.93 -0.99 -14.18
N LEU A 174 -6.95 -0.72 -13.34
CA LEU A 174 -7.40 0.66 -13.11
C LEU A 174 -6.40 1.42 -12.23
N LEU A 175 -5.84 0.74 -11.22
CA LEU A 175 -4.85 1.31 -10.33
C LEU A 175 -3.62 1.83 -11.09
N ALA A 176 -3.01 0.98 -11.92
CA ALA A 176 -1.82 1.35 -12.70
C ALA A 176 -2.09 2.55 -13.64
N LYS A 177 -3.28 2.59 -14.28
CA LYS A 177 -3.68 3.72 -15.14
C LYS A 177 -3.81 5.03 -14.38
N LEU A 178 -4.42 5.01 -13.19
CA LEU A 178 -4.51 6.20 -12.35
C LEU A 178 -3.14 6.64 -11.86
N GLN A 179 -2.32 5.70 -11.37
CA GLN A 179 -1.00 6.00 -10.80
C GLN A 179 -0.08 6.72 -11.79
N VAL A 180 -0.04 6.30 -13.05
CA VAL A 180 0.79 6.97 -14.08
C VAL A 180 0.49 8.47 -14.18
N TRP A 181 -0.76 8.89 -13.97
CA TRP A 181 -1.16 10.30 -14.00
C TRP A 181 -1.04 11.00 -12.66
N THR A 182 -1.39 10.33 -11.56
CA THR A 182 -1.36 10.95 -10.22
C THR A 182 0.05 11.08 -9.69
N GLN A 183 0.98 10.24 -10.11
CA GLN A 183 2.33 10.18 -9.54
C GLN A 183 3.21 11.39 -9.88
N PRO A 184 3.20 11.95 -11.11
CA PRO A 184 3.85 13.24 -11.37
C PRO A 184 3.26 14.37 -10.51
N ILE A 185 1.93 14.43 -10.37
CA ILE A 185 1.25 15.44 -9.55
C ILE A 185 1.64 15.29 -8.08
N TRP A 186 1.65 14.06 -7.58
CA TRP A 186 2.06 13.72 -6.22
C TRP A 186 3.53 14.08 -5.97
N LEU A 187 4.46 13.76 -6.89
CA LEU A 187 5.87 14.14 -6.77
C LEU A 187 6.04 15.67 -6.70
N LEU A 188 5.33 16.40 -7.56
CA LEU A 188 5.33 17.86 -7.49
C LEU A 188 4.80 18.36 -6.14
N GLY A 189 3.69 17.81 -5.67
CA GLY A 189 3.12 18.15 -4.36
C GLY A 189 4.03 17.79 -3.19
N MET A 190 4.77 16.69 -3.29
CA MET A 190 5.71 16.22 -2.26
C MET A 190 6.90 17.17 -2.13
N PHE A 191 7.47 17.64 -3.24
CA PHE A 191 8.64 18.51 -3.22
C PHE A 191 8.31 20.01 -3.13
N ALA A 192 7.11 20.43 -3.51
CA ALA A 192 6.74 21.84 -3.50
C ALA A 192 6.92 22.53 -2.13
N PRO A 193 6.51 21.95 -0.98
CA PRO A 193 6.75 22.55 0.33
C PRO A 193 8.23 22.72 0.65
N TRP A 194 9.08 21.76 0.26
CA TRP A 194 10.53 21.84 0.48
C TRP A 194 11.14 23.03 -0.27
N PHE A 195 10.82 23.19 -1.56
CA PHE A 195 11.29 24.33 -2.35
C PHE A 195 10.75 25.66 -1.82
N ALA A 196 9.46 25.72 -1.44
CA ALA A 196 8.87 26.93 -0.89
C ALA A 196 9.56 27.38 0.41
N VAL A 197 9.89 26.44 1.31
CA VAL A 197 10.63 26.73 2.54
C VAL A 197 12.05 27.20 2.23
N LEU A 198 12.79 26.52 1.34
CA LEU A 198 14.16 26.89 0.99
C LEU A 198 14.28 28.26 0.33
N ILE A 199 13.29 28.65 -0.49
CA ILE A 199 13.25 29.98 -1.12
C ILE A 199 12.99 31.07 -0.07
N LYS A 200 12.12 30.79 0.91
CA LYS A 200 11.73 31.77 1.94
C LYS A 200 12.76 31.90 3.06
N ASP A 201 13.41 30.80 3.42
CA ASP A 201 14.47 30.75 4.43
C ASP A 201 15.59 29.79 3.96
N PRO A 202 16.63 30.32 3.32
CA PRO A 202 17.78 29.53 2.90
C PRO A 202 18.55 28.89 4.06
N THR A 203 18.39 29.39 5.29
CA THR A 203 19.04 28.83 6.49
C THR A 203 18.23 27.72 7.15
N ALA A 204 17.02 27.42 6.64
CA ALA A 204 16.18 26.34 7.14
C ALA A 204 16.88 24.98 7.05
N TRP A 205 17.73 24.77 6.03
CA TRP A 205 18.47 23.51 5.87
C TRP A 205 19.48 23.27 7.00
N SER A 206 20.32 24.26 7.32
CA SER A 206 21.29 24.13 8.41
C SER A 206 20.59 23.98 9.76
N THR A 207 19.50 24.72 9.97
CA THR A 207 18.66 24.63 11.17
C THR A 207 18.01 23.24 11.31
N TRP A 208 17.55 22.66 10.20
CA TRP A 208 16.94 21.32 10.21
C TRP A 208 17.96 20.21 10.51
N THR A 209 19.14 20.25 9.88
CA THR A 209 20.21 19.27 10.15
C THR A 209 20.79 19.39 11.56
N SER A 210 20.57 20.52 12.24
CA SER A 210 20.98 20.74 13.63
C SER A 210 19.82 20.60 14.63
N PHE A 211 18.66 20.16 14.17
CA PHE A 211 17.45 20.09 14.97
C PHE A 211 17.55 18.97 16.00
N ALA A 212 17.69 19.34 17.28
CA ALA A 212 17.79 18.42 18.41
C ALA A 212 16.46 17.76 18.81
N GLY A 213 15.31 18.26 18.32
CA GLY A 213 13.99 17.80 18.75
C GLY A 213 13.78 17.95 20.26
N LYS A 214 13.01 17.03 20.85
CA LYS A 214 12.81 16.89 22.30
C LYS A 214 13.84 15.96 22.95
N SER A 215 14.91 15.61 22.24
CA SER A 215 15.91 14.64 22.71
C SER A 215 16.72 15.21 23.88
N PRO A 216 16.92 14.45 24.98
CA PRO A 216 17.80 14.84 26.08
C PRO A 216 19.26 15.03 25.66
N SER A 217 19.70 14.34 24.60
CA SER A 217 21.08 14.33 24.09
C SER A 217 21.39 15.46 23.07
N GLY A 218 20.40 16.31 22.76
CA GLY A 218 20.59 17.41 21.82
C GLY A 218 20.69 16.94 20.37
N ASN A 219 21.56 17.56 19.57
CA ASN A 219 21.78 17.21 18.15
C ASN A 219 22.77 16.03 17.95
N GLY A 220 23.31 15.47 19.03
CA GLY A 220 24.23 14.33 18.99
C GLY A 220 23.53 13.02 18.66
N PHE A 221 24.29 12.03 18.17
CA PHE A 221 23.78 10.67 18.08
C PHE A 221 23.70 10.06 19.48
N ASP A 222 22.55 9.49 19.81
CA ASP A 222 22.32 8.74 21.05
C ASP A 222 21.78 7.35 20.73
N ILE A 223 22.31 6.34 21.42
CA ILE A 223 21.97 4.94 21.21
C ILE A 223 20.83 4.49 22.13
N LEU A 224 20.45 5.32 23.10
CA LEU A 224 19.40 5.11 24.10
C LEU A 224 18.25 6.12 23.92
#